data_AF-A0A547LED7-F1
#
_entry.id   AF-A0A547LED7-F1
#
_cell.length_a   1.000
_cell.length_b   1.000
_cell.length_c   1.000
_cell.angle_alpha   90.00
_cell.angle_beta   90.00
_cell.angle_gamma   90.00
#
_symmetry.space_group_name_H-M   'P 1'
#
loop_
_entity.id
_entity.type
_entity.pdbx_description
1 polymer ?
#
loop_
_entity_poly.entity_id
_entity_poly.type
_entity_poly.pdbx_seq_one_letter_code
_entity_poly.pdbx_strand_id
1 'polypeptide(L)'
;MLLTAIVIAQLLDPLRILLVGIAYFLSRLVKRPGVAWLGLCAAIVVIAAGFPFVVLGQSGEIAWTTAVIGVISNALIAAAMAGLLRLQRWLFQLFV
;
A
#
# COMPACT_ATOMS: atom_id res chain seq x y z
N MET A 1 -23.42 -12.30 6.43
CA MET A 1 -22.12 -12.73 5.90
C MET A 1 -21.49 -11.66 5.02
N LEU A 2 -22.21 -11.12 4.03
CA LEU A 2 -21.68 -10.08 3.13
C LEU A 2 -21.40 -8.75 3.85
N LEU A 3 -22.30 -8.32 4.75
CA LEU A 3 -22.11 -7.11 5.59
C LEU A 3 -20.86 -7.21 6.48
N THR A 4 -20.65 -8.35 7.15
CA THR A 4 -19.49 -8.58 8.03
C THR A 4 -18.17 -8.54 7.26
N ALA A 5 -18.13 -9.13 6.05
CA ALA A 5 -16.96 -9.08 5.19
C ALA A 5 -16.64 -7.65 4.72
N ILE A 6 -17.66 -6.85 4.41
CA ILE A 6 -17.48 -5.42 4.06
C ILE A 6 -16.93 -4.64 5.25
N VAL A 7 -17.50 -4.81 6.44
CA VAL A 7 -17.07 -4.09 7.65
C VAL A 7 -15.62 -4.43 8.00
N ILE A 8 -15.23 -5.71 7.89
CA ILE A 8 -13.84 -6.16 8.10
C ILE A 8 -12.90 -5.54 7.06
N ALA A 9 -13.30 -5.52 5.78
CA ALA A 9 -12.51 -4.88 4.73
C ALA A 9 -12.31 -3.38 4.98
N GLN A 10 -13.37 -2.68 5.38
CA GLN A 10 -13.32 -1.24 5.71
C GLN A 10 -12.46 -0.93 6.93
N LEU A 11 -12.45 -1.81 7.94
CA LEU A 11 -11.55 -1.69 9.09
C LEU A 11 -10.08 -1.94 8.73
N LEU A 12 -9.83 -2.78 7.73
CA LEU A 12 -8.48 -3.16 7.29
C LEU A 12 -7.91 -2.22 6.23
N ASP A 13 -8.73 -1.48 5.49
CA ASP A 13 -8.29 -0.44 4.57
C ASP A 13 -7.40 0.65 5.21
N PRO A 14 -7.73 1.26 6.37
CA PRO A 14 -6.85 2.22 7.02
C PRO A 14 -5.55 1.57 7.52
N LEU A 15 -5.60 0.31 7.96
CA LEU A 15 -4.41 -0.46 8.31
C LEU A 15 -3.51 -0.68 7.08
N ARG A 16 -4.10 -0.99 5.92
CA ARG A 16 -3.38 -1.13 4.65
C ARG A 16 -2.66 0.16 4.28
N ILE A 17 -3.34 1.30 4.37
CA ILE A 17 -2.76 2.62 4.11
C ILE A 17 -1.58 2.87 5.05
N LEU A 18 -1.73 2.57 6.35
CA LEU A 18 -0.65 2.71 7.33
C LEU A 18 0.56 1.84 6.98
N LEU A 19 0.34 0.57 6.65
CA LEU A 19 1.41 -0.37 6.29
C LEU A 19 2.15 0.05 5.02
N VAL A 20 1.42 0.45 3.97
CA VAL A 20 2.02 0.98 2.73
C VAL A 20 2.79 2.27 3.01
N GLY A 21 2.28 3.13 3.90
CA GLY A 21 2.97 4.31 4.39
C GLY A 21 4.30 3.99 5.04
N ILE A 22 4.30 3.08 6.02
CA ILE A 22 5.51 2.63 6.70
C ILE A 22 6.51 2.06 5.70
N ALA A 23 6.08 1.20 4.78
CA ALA A 23 6.93 0.63 3.75
C ALA A 23 7.57 1.72 2.85
N TYR A 24 6.80 2.74 2.48
CA TYR A 24 7.28 3.87 1.69
C TYR A 24 8.32 4.71 2.46
N PHE A 25 8.08 5.03 3.72
CA PHE A 25 9.06 5.77 4.54
C PHE A 25 10.33 4.95 4.80
N LEU A 26 10.20 3.65 5.08
CA LEU A 26 11.33 2.74 5.22
C LEU A 26 12.16 2.66 3.94
N SER A 27 11.51 2.56 2.78
CA SER A 27 12.18 2.60 1.47
C SER A 27 13.04 3.86 1.32
N ARG A 28 12.54 5.03 1.78
CA ARG A 28 13.28 6.29 1.73
C ARG A 28 14.52 6.34 2.63
N LEU A 29 14.57 5.55 3.71
CA LEU A 29 15.71 5.49 4.62
C LEU A 29 16.88 4.64 4.09
N VAL A 30 16.64 3.83 3.04
CA VAL A 30 17.65 2.96 2.45
C VAL A 30 18.58 3.77 1.54
N LYS A 31 19.89 3.67 1.79
CA LYS A 31 20.94 4.39 1.03
C LYS A 31 21.08 3.95 -0.43
N ARG A 32 20.61 2.74 -0.78
CA ARG A 32 20.69 2.16 -2.14
C ARG A 32 19.33 2.27 -2.82
N PRO A 33 19.13 3.17 -3.80
CA PRO A 33 17.82 3.46 -4.38
C PRO A 33 17.20 2.25 -5.11
N GLY A 34 18.01 1.40 -5.75
CA GLY A 34 17.50 0.18 -6.39
C GLY A 34 16.92 -0.81 -5.39
N VAL A 35 17.59 -1.02 -4.25
CA VAL A 35 17.13 -1.92 -3.19
C VAL A 35 15.91 -1.35 -2.47
N ALA A 36 15.89 -0.03 -2.27
CA ALA A 36 14.75 0.69 -1.72
C ALA A 36 13.47 0.45 -2.54
N TRP A 37 13.58 0.58 -3.87
CA TRP A 37 12.45 0.41 -4.77
C TRP A 37 11.97 -1.03 -4.84
N LEU A 38 12.89 -1.99 -4.92
CA LEU A 38 12.56 -3.42 -4.88
C LEU A 38 11.87 -3.80 -3.56
N GLY A 39 12.36 -3.28 -2.43
CA GLY A 39 11.74 -3.48 -1.12
C GLY A 39 10.33 -2.91 -1.03
N LEU A 40 10.10 -1.74 -1.63
CA LEU A 40 8.77 -1.13 -1.71
C LEU A 40 7.81 -1.96 -2.58
N CYS A 41 8.26 -2.39 -3.76
CA CYS A 41 7.47 -3.25 -4.63
C CYS A 41 7.12 -4.58 -3.95
N ALA A 42 8.08 -5.21 -3.28
CA ALA A 42 7.85 -6.44 -2.52
C ALA A 42 6.82 -6.22 -1.40
N ALA A 43 6.95 -5.13 -0.63
CA ALA A 43 6.00 -4.80 0.43
C ALA A 43 4.58 -4.57 -0.13
N ILE A 44 4.45 -3.84 -1.24
CA ILE A 44 3.17 -3.61 -1.93
C ILE A 44 2.49 -4.95 -2.29
N VAL A 45 3.24 -5.90 -2.85
CA VAL A 45 2.74 -7.21 -3.24
C VAL A 45 2.36 -8.06 -2.03
N VAL A 46 3.20 -8.09 -0.99
CA VAL A 46 2.94 -8.85 0.23
C VAL A 46 1.69 -8.33 0.95
N ILE A 47 1.55 -7.02 1.09
CA ILE A 47 0.37 -6.40 1.72
C ILE A 47 -0.89 -6.68 0.90
N ALA A 48 -0.80 -6.65 -0.44
CA ALA A 48 -1.93 -6.92 -1.32
C ALA A 48 -2.36 -8.39 -1.32
N ALA A 49 -1.42 -9.33 -1.27
CA ALA A 49 -1.70 -10.76 -1.25
C ALA A 49 -2.13 -11.24 0.15
N GLY A 50 -1.59 -10.64 1.22
CA GLY A 50 -1.93 -11.03 2.60
C GLY A 50 -3.43 -10.97 2.88
N PHE A 51 -4.13 -9.99 2.32
CA PHE A 51 -5.56 -9.81 2.59
C PHE A 51 -6.47 -10.91 2.00
N PRO A 52 -6.51 -11.15 0.67
CA PRO A 52 -7.36 -12.19 0.10
C PRO A 52 -6.93 -13.60 0.52
N PHE A 53 -5.63 -13.89 0.57
CA PHE A 53 -5.13 -15.24 0.82
C PHE A 53 -5.04 -15.59 2.31
N VAL A 54 -4.50 -14.70 3.16
CA VAL A 54 -4.23 -15.02 4.58
C VAL A 54 -5.39 -14.61 5.48
N VAL A 55 -6.01 -13.46 5.24
CA VAL A 55 -7.09 -12.95 6.11
C VAL A 55 -8.45 -13.52 5.72
N LEU A 56 -8.77 -13.53 4.42
CA LEU A 56 -10.06 -14.01 3.93
C LEU A 56 -10.06 -15.49 3.53
N GLY A 57 -8.90 -16.15 3.49
CA GLY A 57 -8.77 -17.56 3.13
C GLY A 57 -9.28 -17.88 1.71
N GLN A 58 -9.30 -16.88 0.81
CA GLN A 58 -9.82 -17.05 -0.54
C GLN A 58 -8.80 -17.77 -1.41
N SER A 59 -9.29 -18.61 -2.32
CA SER A 59 -8.49 -19.35 -3.29
C SER A 59 -9.10 -19.26 -4.69
N GLY A 60 -8.30 -19.52 -5.72
CA GLY A 60 -8.75 -19.48 -7.11
C GLY A 60 -8.78 -18.08 -7.72
N GLU A 61 -9.49 -17.91 -8.83
CA GLU A 61 -9.46 -16.67 -9.64
C GLU A 61 -9.90 -15.42 -8.87
N ILE A 62 -10.85 -15.56 -7.93
CA ILE A 62 -11.36 -14.44 -7.11
C ILE A 62 -10.26 -13.90 -6.18
N ALA A 63 -9.45 -14.78 -5.60
CA ALA A 63 -8.34 -14.37 -4.73
C ALA A 63 -7.25 -13.64 -5.54
N TRP A 64 -6.92 -14.17 -6.72
CA TRP A 64 -5.92 -13.57 -7.61
C TRP A 64 -6.36 -12.21 -8.15
N THR A 65 -7.60 -12.08 -8.60
CA THR A 65 -8.15 -10.79 -9.05
C THR A 65 -8.15 -9.77 -7.92
N THR A 66 -8.56 -10.17 -6.72
CA THR A 66 -8.55 -9.30 -5.54
C THR A 66 -7.12 -8.87 -5.17
N ALA A 67 -6.14 -9.79 -5.23
CA ALA A 67 -4.74 -9.48 -4.96
C ALA A 67 -4.16 -8.48 -5.98
N VAL A 68 -4.45 -8.66 -7.27
CA VAL A 68 -4.01 -7.73 -8.34
C VAL A 68 -4.61 -6.34 -8.13
N ILE A 69 -5.90 -6.25 -7.82
CA ILE A 69 -6.56 -4.97 -7.49
C ILE A 69 -5.89 -4.34 -6.26
N GLY A 70 -5.56 -5.14 -5.24
CA GLY A 70 -4.83 -4.70 -4.06
C GLY A 70 -3.44 -4.14 -4.38
N VAL A 71 -2.69 -4.76 -5.30
CA VAL A 71 -1.36 -4.29 -5.74
C VAL A 71 -1.47 -2.91 -6.38
N ILE A 72 -2.44 -2.73 -7.29
CA ILE A 72 -2.69 -1.45 -7.97
C ILE A 72 -3.06 -0.38 -6.95
N SER A 73 -3.97 -0.69 -6.03
CA SER A 73 -4.38 0.23 -4.96
C SER A 73 -3.19 0.67 -4.09
N ASN A 74 -2.36 -0.28 -3.66
CA ASN A 74 -1.17 -0.01 -2.86
C ASN A 74 -0.15 0.85 -3.61
N ALA A 75 0.05 0.60 -4.91
CA ALA A 75 0.91 1.42 -5.76
C ALA A 75 0.39 2.86 -5.88
N LEU A 76 -0.93 3.04 -6.05
CA LEU A 76 -1.56 4.36 -6.07
C LEU A 76 -1.40 5.10 -4.74
N ILE A 77 -1.55 4.40 -3.61
CA ILE A 77 -1.31 4.99 -2.27
C ILE A 77 0.15 5.46 -2.15
N ALA A 78 1.11 4.63 -2.56
CA ALA A 78 2.53 5.01 -2.57
C ALA A 78 2.81 6.23 -3.45
N ALA A 79 2.21 6.29 -4.65
CA ALA A 79 2.31 7.42 -5.56
C ALA A 79 1.68 8.70 -4.98
N ALA A 80 0.50 8.58 -4.36
CA ALA A 80 -0.18 9.70 -3.70
C ALA A 80 0.68 10.27 -2.55
N MET A 81 1.28 9.41 -1.72
CA MET A 81 2.20 9.84 -0.67
C MET A 81 3.44 10.54 -1.22
N ALA A 82 4.02 10.02 -2.31
CA ALA A 82 5.14 10.68 -2.98
C ALA A 82 4.75 12.06 -3.51
N GLY A 83 3.56 12.19 -4.11
CA GLY A 83 3.00 13.45 -4.59
C GLY A 83 2.75 14.45 -3.45
N LEU A 84 2.10 14.03 -2.37
CA LEU A 84 1.82 14.83 -1.18
C LEU A 84 3.10 15.38 -0.54
N LEU A 85 4.13 14.55 -0.38
CA LEU A 85 5.41 14.99 0.17
C LEU A 85 6.14 15.97 -0.76
N ARG A 86 6.00 15.80 -2.08
CA ARG A 86 6.58 16.73 -3.06
C ARG A 86 5.85 18.07 -3.01
N LEU A 87 4.52 18.05 -2.93
CA LEU A 87 3.70 19.26 -2.79
C LEU A 87 3.99 19.98 -1.48
N GLN A 88 4.09 19.25 -0.36
CA GLN A 88 4.46 19.82 0.94
C GLN A 88 5.80 20.56 0.85
N ARG A 89 6.83 19.94 0.26
CA ARG A 89 8.14 20.59 0.08
C ARG A 89 8.04 21.85 -0.78
N TRP A 90 7.28 21.80 -1.87
CA TRP A 90 7.10 22.95 -2.76
C TRP A 90 6.38 24.11 -2.06
N LEU A 91 5.34 23.83 -1.29
CA LEU A 91 4.65 24.84 -0.48
C LEU A 91 5.59 25.43 0.57
N PHE A 92 6.37 24.62 1.29
CA PHE A 92 7.35 25.15 2.25
C PHE A 92 8.37 26.08 1.60
N GLN A 93 8.79 25.81 0.37
CA GLN A 93 9.71 26.68 -0.38
C GLN A 93 9.07 27.99 -0.89
N LEU A 94 7.74 28.05 -1.00
CA LEU A 94 7.02 29.25 -1.43
C LEU A 94 6.74 30.21 -0.27
N PHE A 95 6.58 29.67 0.95
CA PHE A 95 6.21 30.44 2.14
C PHE A 95 7.40 30.80 3.05
N VAL A 96 8.59 30.22 2.82
CA VAL A 96 9.85 30.51 3.55
C VAL A 96 10.84 31.13 2.58
#